data_AF-A0AAJ2J0C4-F1
#
_entry.id   AF-A0AAJ2J0C4-F1
#
_cell.length_a   1.000
_cell.length_b   1.000
_cell.length_c   1.000
_cell.angle_alpha   90.00
_cell.angle_beta   90.00
_cell.angle_gamma   90.00
#
_symmetry.space_group_name_H-M   'P 1'
#
loop_
_entity.id
_entity.type
_entity.pdbx_description
1 polymer ?
#
loop_
_entity_poly.entity_id
_entity_poly.type
_entity_poly.pdbx_seq_one_letter_code
_entity_poly.pdbx_strand_id
1 'polypeptide(L)'
;MFNKSKNYTVKELEQEVLIELKSIIENSETTNFEKEKISIAIDLIEKGTPLANVLRRLQITFVGKPQSPALKIFNKKITQHLRDSQIFGTAFMGSATSL
;
A
#
# COMPACT_ATOMS: atom_id res chain seq x y z
N MET A 1 -19.51 14.24 10.59
CA MET A 1 -19.40 12.95 11.30
C MET A 1 -18.60 11.99 10.42
N PHE A 2 -17.33 11.72 10.76
CA PHE A 2 -16.56 10.65 10.12
C PHE A 2 -17.11 9.33 10.64
N ASN A 3 -17.78 8.58 9.77
CA ASN A 3 -18.53 7.41 10.17
C ASN A 3 -17.59 6.32 10.70
N LYS A 4 -18.05 5.67 11.77
CA LYS A 4 -17.36 4.63 12.54
C LYS A 4 -16.69 3.59 11.62
N SER A 5 -15.46 3.29 11.98
CA SER A 5 -14.60 2.19 11.53
C SER A 5 -15.40 1.00 10.98
N LYS A 6 -15.44 0.85 9.65
CA LYS A 6 -15.72 -0.46 9.05
C LYS A 6 -14.54 -1.35 9.45
N ASN A 7 -14.80 -2.39 10.24
CA ASN A 7 -13.85 -3.48 10.41
C ASN A 7 -13.84 -4.25 9.08
N TYR A 8 -13.01 -3.81 8.14
CA TYR A 8 -12.77 -4.52 6.89
C TYR A 8 -12.22 -5.90 7.22
N THR A 9 -12.80 -6.93 6.61
CA THR A 9 -12.15 -8.23 6.56
C THR A 9 -10.87 -8.12 5.71
N VAL A 10 -9.88 -8.96 5.98
CA VAL A 10 -8.61 -8.97 5.21
C VAL A 10 -8.87 -9.09 3.70
N LYS A 11 -9.88 -9.88 3.30
CA LYS A 11 -10.26 -10.06 1.90
C LYS A 11 -10.88 -8.82 1.26
N GLU A 12 -11.71 -8.07 2.00
CA GLU A 12 -12.28 -6.81 1.49
C GLU A 12 -11.18 -5.76 1.27
N LEU A 13 -10.21 -5.70 2.18
CA LEU A 13 -9.06 -4.81 2.04
C LEU A 13 -8.17 -5.20 0.85
N GLU A 14 -7.93 -6.50 0.63
CA GLU A 14 -7.21 -6.99 -0.55
C GLU A 14 -7.90 -6.58 -1.85
N GLN A 15 -9.24 -6.71 -1.91
CA GLN A 15 -10.01 -6.30 -3.08
C GLN A 15 -9.96 -4.79 -3.31
N GLU A 16 -10.12 -3.98 -2.26
CA GLU A 16 -10.04 -2.51 -2.36
C GLU A 16 -8.67 -2.07 -2.87
N VAL A 17 -7.59 -2.65 -2.33
CA VAL A 17 -6.21 -2.38 -2.78
C VAL A 17 -6.02 -2.79 -4.24
N LEU A 18 -6.50 -3.97 -4.65
CA LEU A 18 -6.39 -4.42 -6.04
C LEU A 18 -7.10 -3.49 -7.02
N ILE A 19 -8.30 -3.00 -6.67
CA ILE A 19 -9.06 -2.06 -7.50
C ILE A 19 -8.29 -0.74 -7.65
N GLU A 20 -7.76 -0.21 -6.56
CA GLU A 20 -6.96 1.04 -6.61
C GLU A 20 -5.69 0.88 -7.42
N LEU A 21 -4.93 -0.21 -7.22
CA LEU A 21 -3.70 -0.46 -7.97
C LEU A 21 -3.97 -0.60 -9.48
N LYS A 22 -5.05 -1.28 -9.87
CA LYS A 22 -5.48 -1.38 -11.28
C LYS A 22 -5.84 0.00 -11.85
N SER A 23 -6.56 0.82 -11.09
CA SER A 23 -6.89 2.19 -11.50
C SER A 23 -5.64 3.07 -11.68
N ILE A 24 -4.60 2.90 -10.86
CA ILE A 24 -3.34 3.66 -11.01
C ILE A 24 -2.61 3.25 -12.30
N ILE A 25 -2.64 1.98 -12.70
CA ILE A 25 -2.03 1.53 -13.97
C ILE A 25 -2.73 2.15 -15.18
N GLU A 26 -4.04 2.27 -15.13
CA GLU A 26 -4.86 2.85 -16.19
C GLU A 26 -4.71 4.38 -16.29
N ASN A 27 -4.22 5.03 -15.23
CA ASN A 27 -3.96 6.47 -15.25
C ASN A 27 -2.83 6.81 -16.24
N SER A 28 -3.08 7.82 -17.07
CA SER A 28 -2.15 8.30 -18.10
C SER A 28 -0.90 8.98 -17.54
N GLU A 29 -0.96 9.53 -16.33
CA GLU A 29 0.15 10.19 -15.64
C GLU A 29 1.10 9.19 -14.94
N THR A 30 0.72 7.92 -14.86
CA THR A 30 1.56 6.87 -14.27
C THR A 30 2.65 6.47 -15.24
N THR A 31 3.90 6.53 -14.80
CA THR A 31 5.08 6.20 -15.60
C THR A 31 5.18 4.70 -15.87
N ASN A 32 5.89 4.31 -16.94
CA ASN A 32 6.11 2.89 -17.26
C ASN A 32 6.79 2.14 -16.09
N PHE A 33 7.72 2.80 -15.39
CA PHE A 33 8.36 2.24 -14.21
C PHE A 33 7.34 1.95 -13.10
N GLU A 34 6.43 2.89 -12.82
CA GLU A 34 5.39 2.69 -11.82
C GLU A 34 4.42 1.57 -12.22
N LYS A 35 3.99 1.54 -13.49
CA LYS A 35 3.12 0.48 -14.01
C LYS A 35 3.75 -0.90 -13.83
N GLU A 36 5.04 -1.05 -14.13
CA GLU A 36 5.75 -2.32 -13.93
C GLU A 36 5.74 -2.76 -12.46
N LYS A 37 6.07 -1.87 -11.52
CA LYS A 37 6.11 -2.22 -10.09
C LYS A 37 4.73 -2.47 -9.50
N ILE A 38 3.72 -1.74 -9.95
CA ILE A 38 2.33 -1.95 -9.53
C ILE A 38 1.80 -3.27 -10.09
N SER A 39 2.10 -3.62 -11.35
CA SER A 39 1.74 -4.92 -11.93
C SER A 39 2.34 -6.09 -11.15
N ILE A 40 3.60 -5.99 -10.74
CA ILE A 40 4.24 -6.99 -9.87
C ILE A 40 3.52 -7.09 -8.52
N ALA A 41 3.12 -5.97 -7.93
CA ALA A 41 2.38 -5.97 -6.67
C ALA A 41 1.01 -6.64 -6.80
N ILE A 42 0.27 -6.36 -7.88
CA ILE A 42 -1.02 -7.01 -8.17
C ILE A 42 -0.85 -8.53 -8.28
N ASP A 43 0.12 -8.98 -9.08
CA ASP A 43 0.41 -10.42 -9.26
C ASP A 43 0.77 -11.11 -7.94
N LEU A 44 1.52 -10.45 -7.06
CA LEU A 44 1.84 -11.00 -5.73
C LEU A 44 0.60 -11.13 -4.84
N ILE A 45 -0.32 -10.16 -4.86
CA ILE A 45 -1.57 -10.23 -4.09
C ILE A 45 -2.44 -11.36 -4.64
N GLU A 46 -2.60 -11.45 -5.96
CA GLU A 46 -3.40 -12.49 -6.62
C GLU A 46 -2.84 -13.91 -6.36
N LYS A 47 -1.52 -14.05 -6.18
CA LYS A 47 -0.84 -15.29 -5.76
C LYS A 47 -0.97 -15.62 -4.27
N GLY A 48 -1.67 -14.80 -3.49
CA GLY A 48 -1.88 -15.01 -2.05
C GLY A 48 -0.71 -14.56 -1.18
N THR A 49 0.17 -13.69 -1.68
CA THR A 49 1.19 -13.06 -0.82
C THR A 49 0.48 -12.15 0.17
N PRO A 50 0.85 -12.18 1.47
CA PRO A 50 0.22 -11.32 2.47
C PRO A 50 0.23 -9.85 2.06
N LEU A 51 -0.94 -9.20 2.06
CA LEU A 51 -1.12 -7.82 1.61
C LEU A 51 -0.13 -6.85 2.26
N ALA A 52 0.09 -7.00 3.57
CA ALA A 52 1.06 -6.21 4.33
C ALA A 52 2.48 -6.27 3.72
N ASN A 53 2.95 -7.46 3.33
CA ASN A 53 4.27 -7.64 2.74
C ASN A 53 4.37 -6.97 1.36
N VAL A 54 3.32 -7.09 0.54
CA VAL A 54 3.27 -6.46 -0.77
C VAL A 54 3.28 -4.93 -0.65
N LEU A 55 2.42 -4.38 0.21
CA LEU A 55 2.32 -2.94 0.45
C LEU A 55 3.64 -2.37 1.00
N ARG A 56 4.32 -3.09 1.90
CA ARG A 56 5.65 -2.68 2.40
C ARG A 56 6.68 -2.64 1.29
N ARG A 57 6.74 -3.67 0.43
CA ARG A 57 7.66 -3.70 -0.72
C ARG A 57 7.38 -2.56 -1.70
N LEU A 58 6.10 -2.28 -1.95
CA LEU A 58 5.69 -1.17 -2.81
C LEU A 58 6.17 0.16 -2.23
N GLN A 59 5.92 0.41 -0.94
CA GLN A 59 6.38 1.63 -0.26
C GLN A 59 7.90 1.81 -0.38
N ILE A 60 8.69 0.79 -0.02
CA ILE A 60 10.16 0.84 -0.11
C ILE A 60 10.62 1.14 -1.54
N THR A 61 9.97 0.55 -2.54
CA THR A 61 10.34 0.72 -3.96
C THR A 61 10.24 2.18 -4.43
N PHE A 62 9.32 2.95 -3.85
CA PHE A 62 9.03 4.33 -4.22
C PHE A 62 9.51 5.39 -3.21
N VAL A 63 10.12 4.98 -2.09
CA VAL A 63 10.79 5.91 -1.17
C VAL A 63 11.88 6.68 -1.91
N GLY A 64 11.86 8.02 -1.79
CA GLY A 64 12.84 8.90 -2.42
C GLY A 64 12.74 9.01 -3.94
N LYS A 65 11.72 8.41 -4.57
CA LYS A 65 11.50 8.50 -6.02
C LYS A 65 10.36 9.45 -6.37
N PRO A 66 10.40 10.11 -7.54
CA PRO A 66 9.24 10.77 -8.12
C PRO A 66 8.08 9.77 -8.25
N GLN A 67 6.89 10.21 -7.88
CA GLN A 67 5.66 9.42 -7.92
C GLN A 67 4.56 10.23 -8.60
N SER A 68 3.73 9.56 -9.40
CA SER A 68 2.53 10.13 -9.99
C SER A 68 1.56 10.60 -8.90
N PRO A 69 0.69 11.59 -9.19
CA PRO A 69 -0.29 12.06 -8.21
C PRO A 69 -1.15 10.93 -7.65
N ALA A 70 -1.59 10.00 -8.51
CA ALA A 70 -2.38 8.84 -8.12
C ALA A 70 -1.62 7.92 -7.15
N LEU A 71 -0.35 7.61 -7.45
CA LEU A 71 0.48 6.76 -6.59
C LEU A 71 0.80 7.42 -5.24
N LYS A 72 0.99 8.75 -5.21
CA LYS A 72 1.19 9.50 -3.96
C LYS A 72 -0.04 9.42 -3.06
N ILE A 73 -1.24 9.61 -3.63
CA ILE A 73 -2.51 9.53 -2.88
C ILE A 73 -2.68 8.12 -2.30
N PHE A 74 -2.47 7.10 -3.12
CA PHE A 74 -2.50 5.69 -2.70
C PHE A 74 -1.52 5.43 -1.56
N ASN A 75 -0.24 5.78 -1.72
CA ASN A 75 0.78 5.56 -0.70
C ASN A 75 0.43 6.27 0.62
N LYS A 76 -0.15 7.47 0.58
CA LYS A 76 -0.61 8.17 1.77
C LYS A 76 -1.77 7.44 2.45
N LYS A 77 -2.78 6.99 1.68
CA LYS A 77 -3.93 6.23 2.18
C LYS A 77 -3.50 4.92 2.83
N ILE A 78 -2.64 4.15 2.16
CA ILE A 78 -2.09 2.90 2.70
C ILE A 78 -1.28 3.16 3.96
N THR A 79 -0.39 4.15 3.96
CA THR A 79 0.40 4.47 5.16
C THR A 79 -0.48 4.76 6.38
N GLN A 80 -1.60 5.46 6.16
CA GLN A 80 -2.58 5.71 7.22
C GLN A 80 -3.26 4.41 7.68
N HIS A 81 -3.75 3.58 6.75
CA HIS A 81 -4.34 2.28 7.10
C HIS A 81 -3.37 1.35 7.84
N LEU A 82 -2.09 1.33 7.45
CA LEU A 82 -1.08 0.50 8.10
C LEU A 82 -0.78 0.96 9.53
N ARG A 83 -0.83 2.28 9.79
CA ARG A 83 -0.68 2.85 11.14
C ARG A 83 -1.90 2.56 12.01
N ASP A 84 -3.09 2.77 11.46
CA ASP A 84 -4.35 2.66 12.20
C ASP A 84 -4.72 1.20 12.52
N SER A 85 -4.34 0.25 11.66
CA SER A 85 -4.74 -1.15 11.81
C SER A 85 -3.91 -1.94 12.84
N GLN A 86 -2.92 -1.34 13.52
CA GLN A 86 -1.91 -2.04 14.35
C GLN A 86 -1.14 -3.19 13.65
N ILE A 87 -1.45 -3.52 12.39
CA ILE A 87 -0.83 -4.58 11.58
C ILE A 87 0.70 -4.38 11.48
N PHE A 88 1.19 -3.15 11.64
CA PHE A 88 2.62 -2.80 11.64
C PHE A 88 3.17 -2.28 12.98
N GLY A 89 2.37 -2.25 14.05
CA GLY A 89 2.75 -1.72 15.36
C GLY A 89 3.96 -2.40 16.01
N THR A 90 4.35 -3.59 15.53
CA THR A 90 5.49 -4.36 16.07
C THR A 90 6.74 -4.33 15.21
N ALA A 91 6.68 -3.89 13.95
CA ALA A 91 7.83 -3.94 13.02
C ALA A 91 8.62 -2.62 12.89
N PHE A 92 8.12 -1.53 13.46
CA PHE A 92 8.82 -0.23 13.52
C PHE A 92 9.22 0.20 14.94
N MET A 93 8.75 -0.49 16.00
CA MET A 93 9.21 -0.29 17.39
C MET A 93 10.36 -1.23 17.79
N GLY A 94 11.21 -1.57 16.83
CA GLY A 94 12.50 -2.21 17.11
C GLY A 94 13.56 -1.15 17.38
N SER A 95 13.86 -0.93 18.66
CA SER A 95 14.94 -0.12 19.23
C SER A 95 14.88 1.41 19.04
N ALA A 96 14.04 2.06 19.84
CA ALA A 96 14.49 3.26 20.57
C ALA A 96 15.14 2.79 21.89
N THR A 97 16.20 1.99 21.82
CA THR A 97 17.15 1.91 22.93
C THR A 97 18.02 3.14 22.85
N SER A 98 17.78 4.06 23.77
CA SER A 98 18.71 5.11 24.19
C SER A 98 20.15 4.62 24.13
N LEU A 99 20.99 5.37 23.43
CA LEU A 99 22.43 5.52 23.71
C LEU A 99 22.79 6.98 23.43
#